data_AF-A0AAU8JL22-F1
#
_entry.id   AF-A0AAU8JL22-F1
#
_cell.length_a   1.000
_cell.length_b   1.000
_cell.length_c   1.000
_cell.angle_alpha   90.00
_cell.angle_beta   90.00
_cell.angle_gamma   90.00
#
_symmetry.space_group_name_H-M   'P 1'
#
loop_
_entity.id
_entity.type
_entity.pdbx_description
1 polymer ?
#
loop_
_entity_poly.entity_id
_entity_poly.type
_entity_poly.pdbx_seq_one_letter_code
_entity_poly.pdbx_strand_id
1 'polypeptide(L)'
;MKRQVMLDAGPLVALIDRNDRFHNWAKQEWSQIEHPLLTCEAVITESCFLVKTVYGGQAGILSLLRKGVIKIAFRLEDELREIDELMQRYQSVPMSLADACLVRMAELNPASEILTLDSDFLIYRKFRSQPISLIMP
;
A
#
# COMPACT_ATOMS: atom_id res chain seq x y z
N MET A 1 4.36 5.07 18.51
CA MET A 1 4.69 4.96 17.07
C MET A 1 4.20 3.61 16.57
N LYS A 2 3.53 3.58 15.42
CA LYS A 2 3.04 2.35 14.78
C LYS A 2 4.22 1.61 14.13
N ARG A 3 4.21 0.28 14.17
CA ARG A 3 5.27 -0.59 13.65
C ARG A 3 4.69 -1.53 12.60
N GLN A 4 5.53 -2.01 11.67
CA GLN A 4 5.13 -2.98 10.65
C GLN A 4 3.95 -2.48 9.80
N VAL A 5 4.06 -1.28 9.25
CA VAL A 5 3.00 -0.71 8.40
C VAL A 5 3.29 -1.00 6.94
N MET A 6 2.27 -1.52 6.26
CA MET A 6 2.26 -1.68 4.81
C MET A 6 1.69 -0.44 4.16
N LEU A 7 2.28 -0.02 3.04
CA LEU A 7 1.93 1.20 2.35
C LEU A 7 1.25 0.89 1.03
N ASP A 8 0.04 1.42 0.88
CA ASP A 8 -0.73 1.48 -0.35
C ASP A 8 -0.41 2.75 -1.19
N ALA A 9 -0.83 2.76 -2.46
CA ALA A 9 -0.57 3.84 -3.40
C ALA A 9 -1.24 5.15 -2.99
N GLY A 10 -2.49 5.11 -2.52
CA GLY A 10 -3.26 6.30 -2.16
C GLY A 10 -2.52 7.22 -1.16
N PRO A 11 -2.15 6.73 0.04
CA PRO A 11 -1.40 7.52 1.01
C PRO A 11 -0.01 7.97 0.53
N LEU A 12 0.67 7.16 -0.29
CA LEU A 12 1.95 7.55 -0.87
C LEU A 12 1.80 8.71 -1.86
N VAL A 13 0.80 8.66 -2.73
CA VAL A 13 0.43 9.74 -3.64
C VAL A 13 0.05 10.99 -2.87
N ALA A 14 -0.82 10.87 -1.85
CA ALA A 14 -1.23 11.98 -1.02
C ALA A 14 -0.06 12.62 -0.25
N LEU A 15 0.93 11.84 0.17
CA LEU A 15 2.14 12.38 0.79
C LEU A 15 2.98 13.21 -0.19
N ILE A 16 3.05 12.78 -1.45
CA ILE A 16 3.89 13.39 -2.50
C ILE A 16 3.22 14.63 -3.12
N ASP A 17 1.92 14.54 -3.43
CA ASP A 17 1.15 15.65 -3.98
C ASP A 17 0.62 16.56 -2.87
N ARG A 18 1.17 17.77 -2.79
CA ARG A 18 0.79 18.78 -1.79
C ARG A 18 -0.63 19.30 -1.97
N ASN A 19 -1.22 19.11 -3.15
CA ASN A 19 -2.58 19.53 -3.45
C ASN A 19 -3.60 18.41 -3.23
N ASP A 20 -3.17 17.18 -2.89
CA ASP A 20 -4.08 16.10 -2.58
C ASP A 20 -4.89 16.44 -1.32
N ARG A 21 -6.21 16.16 -1.37
CA ARG A 21 -7.13 16.44 -0.26
C ARG A 21 -6.74 15.74 1.05
N PHE A 22 -6.04 14.61 0.96
CA PHE A 22 -5.57 13.82 2.10
C PHE A 22 -4.11 14.10 2.45
N HIS A 23 -3.44 15.08 1.82
CA HIS A 23 -2.02 15.39 2.07
C HIS A 23 -1.71 15.59 3.56
N ASN A 24 -2.54 16.36 4.26
CA ASN A 24 -2.35 16.63 5.68
C ASN A 24 -2.52 15.38 6.55
N TRP A 25 -3.52 14.55 6.24
CA TRP A 25 -3.74 13.28 6.93
C TRP A 25 -2.56 12.33 6.70
N ALA A 26 -2.13 12.16 5.45
CA ALA A 26 -1.01 11.30 5.09
C ALA A 26 0.27 11.74 5.81
N LYS A 27 0.56 13.06 5.82
CA LYS A 27 1.71 13.63 6.54
C LYS A 27 1.64 13.41 8.05
N GLN A 28 0.47 13.54 8.66
CA GLN A 28 0.27 13.29 10.08
C GLN A 28 0.53 11.82 10.42
N GLU A 29 -0.10 10.89 9.71
CA GLU A 29 0.11 9.45 9.92
C GLU A 29 1.56 9.06 9.69
N TRP A 30 2.20 9.59 8.64
CA TRP A 30 3.61 9.33 8.34
C TRP A 30 4.54 9.69 9.51
N SER A 31 4.23 10.76 10.25
CA SER A 31 5.01 11.18 11.43
C SER A 31 4.91 10.23 12.63
N GLN A 32 3.89 9.37 12.64
CA GLN A 32 3.61 8.43 13.73
C GLN A 32 4.07 7.00 13.44
N ILE A 33 4.60 6.74 12.24
CA ILE A 33 4.99 5.41 11.76
C ILE A 33 6.50 5.24 11.85
N GLU A 34 6.95 4.09 12.37
CA GLU A 34 8.35 3.70 12.35
C GLU A 34 8.74 3.16 10.97
N HIS A 35 9.84 3.67 10.41
CA HIS A 35 10.36 3.26 9.11
C HIS A 35 11.24 2.01 9.22
N PRO A 36 11.30 1.15 8.17
CA PRO A 36 10.66 1.31 6.86
C PRO A 36 9.18 0.92 6.83
N LEU A 37 8.40 1.58 5.98
CA LEU A 37 7.11 1.03 5.53
C LEU A 37 7.36 -0.05 4.47
N LEU A 38 6.56 -1.11 4.49
CA LEU A 38 6.67 -2.22 3.55
C LEU A 38 5.69 -2.04 2.39
N THR A 39 6.08 -2.37 1.17
CA THR A 39 5.18 -2.34 0.00
C THR A 39 5.64 -3.34 -1.07
N CYS A 40 5.02 -3.31 -2.25
CA CYS A 40 5.35 -4.13 -3.42
C CYS A 40 5.58 -3.29 -4.68
N GLU A 41 6.16 -3.89 -5.73
CA GLU A 41 6.43 -3.18 -7.00
C GLU A 41 5.16 -2.71 -7.70
N ALA A 42 4.03 -3.43 -7.54
CA ALA A 42 2.75 -3.04 -8.13
C ALA A 42 2.26 -1.70 -7.56
N VAL A 43 2.31 -1.53 -6.23
CA VAL A 43 1.99 -0.26 -5.56
C VAL A 43 2.93 0.86 -6.00
N ILE A 44 4.23 0.61 -6.11
CA ILE A 44 5.20 1.62 -6.59
C ILE A 44 4.91 2.03 -8.03
N THR A 45 4.54 1.07 -8.89
CA THR A 45 4.19 1.31 -10.29
C THR A 45 2.95 2.18 -10.40
N GLU A 46 1.90 1.83 -9.68
CA GLU A 46 0.66 2.60 -9.62
C GLU A 46 0.90 4.01 -9.07
N SER A 47 1.64 4.13 -7.96
CA SER A 47 1.98 5.42 -7.37
C SER A 47 2.73 6.32 -8.36
N CYS A 48 3.72 5.78 -9.08
CA CYS A 48 4.46 6.50 -10.11
C CYS A 48 3.59 6.94 -11.28
N PHE A 49 2.56 6.16 -11.64
CA PHE A 49 1.59 6.52 -12.66
C PHE A 49 0.67 7.64 -12.18
N LEU A 50 0.20 7.59 -10.93
CA LEU A 50 -0.71 8.58 -10.35
C LEU A 50 -0.02 9.95 -10.17
N VAL A 51 1.26 9.99 -9.79
CA VAL A 51 2.00 11.25 -9.63
C VAL A 51 2.67 11.78 -10.90
N LYS A 52 2.37 11.22 -12.08
CA LYS A 52 3.07 11.57 -13.34
C LYS A 52 2.98 13.06 -13.74
N THR A 53 1.93 13.75 -13.30
CA THR A 53 1.72 15.19 -13.54
C THR A 53 2.20 16.07 -12.39
N VAL A 54 2.59 15.47 -11.26
CA VAL A 54 3.10 16.19 -10.08
C VAL A 54 4.58 16.50 -10.31
N TYR A 55 4.96 17.78 -10.27
CA TYR A 55 6.35 18.18 -10.46
C TYR A 55 7.26 17.50 -9.43
N GLY A 56 8.19 16.67 -9.93
CA GLY A 56 9.11 15.90 -9.08
C GLY A 56 8.48 14.70 -8.36
N GLY A 57 7.23 14.33 -8.65
CA GLY A 57 6.51 13.27 -7.92
C GLY A 57 7.20 11.91 -7.97
N GLN A 58 7.53 11.43 -9.18
CA GLN A 58 8.23 10.15 -9.36
C GLN A 58 9.62 10.16 -8.71
N ALA A 59 10.36 11.27 -8.85
CA ALA A 59 11.66 11.44 -8.19
C ALA A 59 11.55 11.41 -6.66
N GLY A 60 10.44 11.94 -6.12
CA GLY A 60 10.09 11.87 -4.70
C GLY A 60 9.91 10.42 -4.21
N ILE A 61 9.10 9.63 -4.92
CA ILE A 61 8.89 8.20 -4.61
C ILE A 61 10.21 7.43 -4.64
N LEU A 62 11.00 7.58 -5.71
CA LEU A 62 12.31 6.91 -5.83
C LEU A 62 13.30 7.36 -4.76
N SER A 63 13.21 8.61 -4.28
CA SER A 63 14.02 9.10 -3.17
C SER A 63 13.68 8.39 -1.86
N LEU A 64 12.39 8.14 -1.58
CA LEU A 64 11.95 7.40 -0.39
C LEU A 64 12.47 5.95 -0.39
N LEU A 65 12.45 5.29 -1.54
CA LEU A 65 13.03 3.96 -1.72
C LEU A 65 14.55 3.95 -1.50
N ARG A 66 15.28 4.86 -2.16
CA ARG A 66 16.76 4.96 -2.02
C ARG A 66 17.20 5.24 -0.59
N LYS A 67 16.41 6.01 0.17
CA LYS A 67 16.68 6.32 1.58
C LYS A 67 16.26 5.21 2.54
N GLY A 68 15.62 4.13 2.05
CA GLY A 68 15.12 3.05 2.88
C GLY A 68 13.93 3.44 3.76
N VAL A 69 13.23 4.54 3.44
CA VAL A 69 12.02 4.96 4.16
C VAL A 69 10.84 4.06 3.78
N ILE A 70 10.80 3.65 2.51
CA ILE A 70 9.92 2.62 1.99
C ILE A 70 10.80 1.46 1.52
N LYS A 71 10.36 0.22 1.76
CA LYS A 71 11.03 -0.99 1.31
C LYS A 71 10.06 -1.88 0.54
N ILE A 72 10.46 -2.27 -0.67
CA ILE A 72 9.80 -3.33 -1.42
C ILE A 72 10.17 -4.65 -0.75
N ALA A 73 9.19 -5.32 -0.14
CA ALA A 73 9.38 -6.52 0.68
C ALA A 73 8.41 -7.64 0.25
N PHE A 74 8.15 -7.70 -1.05
CA PHE A 74 7.26 -8.68 -1.66
C PHE A 74 7.81 -9.09 -3.02
N ARG A 75 7.72 -10.38 -3.34
CA ARG A 75 8.08 -10.92 -4.65
C ARG A 75 6.87 -11.64 -5.20
N LEU A 76 6.29 -11.09 -6.27
CA LEU A 76 5.06 -11.63 -6.86
C LEU A 76 5.21 -13.09 -7.30
N GLU A 77 6.35 -13.44 -7.91
CA GLU A 77 6.64 -14.79 -8.40
C GLU A 77 6.53 -15.86 -7.31
N ASP A 78 6.89 -15.53 -6.07
CA ASP A 78 6.90 -16.46 -4.95
C ASP A 78 5.47 -16.76 -4.43
N GLU A 79 4.49 -15.90 -4.78
CA GLU A 79 3.13 -15.91 -4.22
C GLU A 79 2.02 -15.96 -5.30
N LEU A 80 2.37 -16.33 -6.54
CA LEU A 80 1.47 -16.27 -7.70
C LEU A 80 0.14 -17.01 -7.49
N ARG A 81 0.19 -18.17 -6.84
CA ARG A 81 -1.01 -18.99 -6.61
C ARG A 81 -2.00 -18.26 -5.71
N GLU A 82 -1.53 -17.74 -4.59
CA GLU A 82 -2.35 -17.04 -3.61
C GLU A 82 -2.90 -15.73 -4.19
N ILE A 83 -2.12 -15.04 -5.02
CA ILE A 83 -2.56 -13.84 -5.75
C ILE A 83 -3.68 -14.18 -6.75
N ASP A 84 -3.52 -15.24 -7.54
CA ASP A 84 -4.57 -15.71 -8.48
C ASP A 84 -5.86 -16.08 -7.73
N GLU A 85 -5.75 -16.82 -6.62
CA GLU A 85 -6.90 -17.17 -5.77
C GLU A 85 -7.61 -15.92 -5.21
N LEU A 86 -6.85 -14.89 -4.78
CA LEU A 86 -7.41 -13.61 -4.30
C LEU A 86 -8.13 -12.85 -5.42
N MET A 87 -7.50 -12.70 -6.58
CA MET A 87 -8.09 -11.96 -7.71
C MET A 87 -9.36 -12.65 -8.24
N GLN A 88 -9.38 -13.98 -8.33
CA GLN A 88 -10.57 -14.74 -8.70
C GLN A 88 -11.69 -14.56 -7.67
N ARG A 89 -11.35 -14.62 -6.39
CA ARG A 89 -12.32 -14.46 -5.30
C ARG A 89 -13.00 -13.09 -5.32
N TYR A 90 -12.22 -12.04 -5.55
CA TYR A 90 -12.70 -10.67 -5.53
C TYR A 90 -13.10 -10.14 -6.91
N GLN A 91 -13.24 -11.00 -7.94
CA GLN A 91 -13.57 -10.59 -9.31
C GLN A 91 -14.84 -9.73 -9.47
N SER A 92 -15.74 -9.76 -8.48
CA SER A 92 -16.98 -8.96 -8.45
C SER A 92 -16.81 -7.57 -7.81
N VAL A 93 -15.60 -7.25 -7.35
CA VAL A 93 -15.17 -6.01 -6.68
C VAL A 93 -13.86 -5.57 -7.38
N PRO A 94 -13.49 -4.28 -7.46
CA PRO A 94 -12.35 -3.87 -8.31
C PRO A 94 -10.97 -4.13 -7.66
N MET A 95 -10.67 -5.39 -7.33
CA MET A 95 -9.35 -5.76 -6.81
C MET A 95 -8.27 -5.62 -7.88
N SER A 96 -7.35 -4.69 -7.66
CA SER A 96 -6.15 -4.56 -8.48
C SER A 96 -5.08 -5.59 -8.08
N LEU A 97 -4.05 -5.75 -8.92
CA LEU A 97 -2.87 -6.54 -8.57
C LEU A 97 -2.16 -5.96 -7.33
N ALA A 98 -2.14 -4.64 -7.17
CA ALA A 98 -1.54 -3.98 -6.01
C ALA A 98 -2.29 -4.36 -4.72
N ASP A 99 -3.62 -4.35 -4.76
CA ASP A 99 -4.46 -4.74 -3.63
C ASP A 99 -4.26 -6.21 -3.27
N ALA A 100 -4.28 -7.10 -4.27
CA ALA A 100 -4.03 -8.52 -4.05
C ALA A 100 -2.66 -8.75 -3.40
N CYS A 101 -1.62 -8.04 -3.86
CA CYS A 101 -0.29 -8.10 -3.25
C CYS A 101 -0.31 -7.62 -1.79
N LEU A 102 -0.99 -6.52 -1.49
CA LEU A 102 -1.07 -5.99 -0.13
C LEU A 102 -1.87 -6.90 0.82
N VAL A 103 -2.97 -7.49 0.36
CA VAL A 103 -3.72 -8.50 1.11
C VAL A 103 -2.82 -9.70 1.40
N ARG A 104 -2.05 -10.16 0.40
CA ARG A 104 -1.13 -11.28 0.59
C ARG A 104 0.03 -10.94 1.53
N MET A 105 0.60 -9.75 1.43
CA MET A 105 1.60 -9.25 2.37
C MET A 105 1.06 -9.23 3.81
N ALA A 106 -0.21 -8.85 4.01
CA ALA A 106 -0.87 -8.86 5.32
C ALA A 106 -1.11 -10.27 5.87
N GLU A 107 -1.25 -11.28 5.01
CA GLU A 107 -1.23 -12.69 5.41
C GLU A 107 0.16 -13.15 5.82
N LEU A 108 1.20 -12.75 5.08
CA LEU A 108 2.59 -13.09 5.38
C LEU A 108 3.10 -12.41 6.66
N ASN A 109 2.52 -11.25 7.03
CA ASN A 109 2.90 -10.51 8.23
C ASN A 109 1.64 -10.13 9.05
N PRO A 110 1.06 -11.09 9.80
CA PRO A 110 -0.29 -10.94 10.37
C PRO A 110 -0.48 -9.80 11.37
N ALA A 111 0.61 -9.34 11.99
CA ALA A 111 0.63 -8.23 12.95
C ALA A 111 0.65 -6.84 12.28
N SER A 112 0.77 -6.78 10.95
CA SER A 112 0.90 -5.53 10.20
C SER A 112 -0.45 -4.85 9.98
N GLU A 113 -0.40 -3.52 9.87
CA GLU A 113 -1.52 -2.68 9.45
C GLU A 113 -1.28 -2.15 8.03
N ILE A 114 -2.32 -1.97 7.23
CA ILE A 114 -2.23 -1.33 5.92
C ILE A 114 -2.63 0.15 6.04
N LEU A 115 -1.71 1.05 5.71
CA LEU A 115 -2.01 2.46 5.48
C LEU A 115 -2.60 2.58 4.07
N THR A 116 -3.89 2.92 3.97
CA THR A 116 -4.63 3.03 2.70
C THR A 116 -5.68 4.15 2.76
N LEU A 117 -6.09 4.62 1.58
CA LEU A 117 -7.23 5.51 1.38
C LEU A 117 -8.38 4.81 0.65
N ASP A 118 -8.20 3.55 0.27
CA ASP A 118 -9.17 2.77 -0.47
C ASP A 118 -10.09 2.00 0.49
N SER A 119 -11.39 2.26 0.38
CA SER A 119 -12.42 1.61 1.19
C SER A 119 -12.63 0.14 0.83
N ASP A 120 -12.16 -0.33 -0.33
CA ASP A 120 -12.34 -1.72 -0.74
C ASP A 120 -11.56 -2.70 0.17
N PHE A 121 -10.50 -2.22 0.84
CA PHE A 121 -9.82 -2.96 1.91
C PHE A 121 -10.73 -3.30 3.12
N LEU A 122 -11.85 -2.59 3.30
CA LEU A 122 -12.88 -2.96 4.29
C LEU A 122 -13.65 -4.21 3.89
N ILE A 123 -13.65 -4.57 2.60
CA ILE A 123 -14.31 -5.76 2.03
C ILE A 123 -13.31 -6.92 1.96
N TYR A 124 -12.04 -6.63 1.63
CA TYR A 124 -11.00 -7.64 1.55
C TYR A 124 -10.73 -8.34 2.89
N ARG A 125 -10.28 -9.59 2.83
CA ARG A 125 -10.06 -10.45 4.01
C ARG A 125 -8.73 -11.16 3.88
N LYS A 126 -7.93 -11.11 4.94
CA LYS A 126 -6.75 -11.98 5.10
C LYS A 126 -7.17 -13.34 5.66
N PHE A 127 -6.45 -14.39 5.34
CA PHE A 127 -6.77 -15.77 5.76
C PHE A 127 -8.21 -16.16 5.46
N ARG A 128 -8.71 -15.71 4.31
CA ARG A 128 -10.05 -15.93 3.78
C ARG A 128 -11.23 -15.31 4.54
N SER A 129 -11.13 -14.99 5.82
CA SER A 129 -12.30 -14.50 6.58
C SER A 129 -11.98 -13.40 7.58
N GLN A 130 -10.70 -13.14 7.86
CA GLN A 130 -10.31 -12.18 8.87
C GLN A 130 -10.25 -10.78 8.27
N PRO A 131 -10.78 -9.75 8.96
CA PRO A 131 -10.61 -8.38 8.53
C PRO A 131 -9.12 -8.00 8.53
N ILE A 132 -8.78 -7.07 7.65
CA ILE A 132 -7.44 -6.49 7.59
C ILE A 132 -7.42 -5.30 8.56
N SER A 133 -6.34 -5.15 9.32
CA SER A 133 -6.14 -3.97 10.17
C SER A 133 -5.71 -2.80 9.30
N LEU A 134 -6.46 -1.70 9.34
CA LEU A 134 -6.29 -0.55 8.45
C LEU A 134 -5.95 0.72 9.24
N ILE A 135 -5.10 1.53 8.64
CA ILE A 135 -4.90 2.94 9.00
C ILE A 135 -5.49 3.75 7.84
N MET A 136 -6.65 4.34 8.08
CA MET A 136 -7.39 5.13 7.10
C MET A 136 -8.15 6.28 7.82
N PRO A 137 -8.58 7.34 7.11
CA PRO A 137 -9.35 8.44 7.67
C PRO A 137 -10.70 8.03 8.28
#